data_AF-A0AAU7MBT0-F1
#
_entry.id   AF-A0AAU7MBT0-F1
#
_cell.length_a   1.000
_cell.length_b   1.000
_cell.length_c   1.000
_cell.angle_alpha   90.00
_cell.angle_beta   90.00
_cell.angle_gamma   90.00
#
_symmetry.space_group_name_H-M   'P 1'
#
loop_
_entity.id
_entity.type
_entity.pdbx_description
1 polymer ?
#
loop_
_entity_poly.entity_id
_entity_poly.type
_entity_poly.pdbx_seq_one_letter_code
_entity_poly.pdbx_strand_id
1 'polypeptide(L)'
;MGTWDSGPFDNDTAADWCGDLDDADVAKRPVLVREALNRAAGEDGYLNADIACEAIAAAAIVAAQQPGGQPITSPYAPDFLLNGGRLDLPDDLAVLAVRALDRIMAADSEWRDLWQDTNAGDVNPAFDTVRGLSRVLTA
;
A
#
# COMPACT_ATOMS: atom_id res chain seq x y z
N MET A 1 -12.47 7.40 -6.24
CA MET A 1 -11.70 8.26 -5.34
C MET A 1 -10.85 9.25 -6.12
N GLY A 2 -10.51 10.39 -5.52
CA GLY A 2 -9.50 11.32 -6.02
C GLY A 2 -8.10 10.99 -5.49
N THR A 3 -7.10 11.49 -6.21
CA THR A 3 -5.67 11.39 -5.86
C THR A 3 -5.08 12.80 -5.87
N TRP A 4 -4.22 13.15 -4.91
CA TRP A 4 -3.53 14.46 -4.89
C TRP A 4 -2.02 14.35 -5.10
N ASP A 5 -1.45 13.16 -4.92
CA ASP A 5 -0.08 12.82 -5.29
C ASP A 5 0.01 11.30 -5.59
N SER A 6 1.22 10.81 -5.80
CA SER A 6 1.57 9.44 -6.23
C SER A 6 2.11 8.56 -5.10
N GLY A 7 2.12 9.07 -3.87
CA GLY A 7 2.56 8.32 -2.70
C GLY A 7 1.53 7.30 -2.21
N PRO A 8 1.94 6.36 -1.35
CA PRO A 8 1.09 5.25 -0.90
C PRO A 8 -0.20 5.67 -0.17
N PHE A 9 -0.18 6.87 0.41
CA PHE A 9 -1.28 7.40 1.24
C PHE A 9 -1.99 8.57 0.55
N ASP A 10 -1.59 8.95 -0.67
CA ASP A 10 -1.98 10.23 -1.30
C ASP A 10 -3.25 10.13 -2.18
N ASN A 11 -4.25 9.40 -1.66
CA ASN A 11 -5.54 9.23 -2.27
C ASN A 11 -6.63 9.00 -1.21
N ASP A 12 -7.87 9.34 -1.56
CA ASP A 12 -9.01 9.23 -0.62
C ASP A 12 -9.15 7.80 -0.05
N THR A 13 -8.96 6.76 -0.88
CA THR A 13 -9.16 5.35 -0.47
C THR A 13 -8.17 4.94 0.62
N ALA A 14 -6.90 5.27 0.40
CA ALA A 14 -5.84 4.96 1.35
C ALA A 14 -6.01 5.76 2.64
N ALA A 15 -6.43 7.02 2.55
CA ALA A 15 -6.69 7.86 3.71
C ALA A 15 -7.86 7.32 4.55
N ASP A 16 -8.97 6.92 3.93
CA ASP A 16 -10.11 6.30 4.61
C ASP A 16 -9.69 5.01 5.31
N TRP A 17 -8.96 4.13 4.61
CA TRP A 17 -8.45 2.89 5.20
C TRP A 17 -7.46 3.13 6.35
N CYS A 18 -6.64 4.17 6.26
CA CYS A 18 -5.74 4.57 7.35
C CYS A 18 -6.51 5.06 8.58
N GLY A 19 -7.63 5.76 8.38
CA GLY A 19 -8.56 6.13 9.45
C GLY A 19 -9.13 4.90 10.16
N ASP A 20 -9.64 3.93 9.40
CA ASP A 20 -10.13 2.67 9.95
C ASP A 20 -9.04 1.90 10.73
N LEU A 21 -7.80 1.92 10.24
CA LEU A 21 -6.66 1.28 10.90
C LEU A 21 -6.27 1.98 12.22
N ASP A 22 -6.39 3.31 12.28
CA ASP A 22 -6.09 4.08 13.48
C ASP A 22 -7.16 3.85 14.56
N ASP A 23 -8.44 3.86 14.17
CA ASP A 23 -9.59 3.61 15.05
C ASP A 23 -9.67 2.15 15.54
N ALA A 24 -9.04 1.21 14.84
CA ALA A 24 -9.04 -0.19 15.21
C ALA A 24 -8.26 -0.48 16.51
N ASP A 25 -8.79 -1.42 17.30
CA ASP A 25 -8.08 -2.02 18.44
C ASP A 25 -6.67 -2.49 18.01
N VAL A 26 -5.66 -2.29 18.87
CA VAL A 26 -4.26 -2.66 18.57
C VAL A 26 -4.13 -4.10 18.08
N ALA A 27 -4.90 -5.03 18.65
CA ALA A 27 -4.89 -6.44 18.25
C ALA A 27 -5.48 -6.73 16.85
N LYS A 28 -6.31 -5.82 16.31
CA LYS A 28 -6.95 -5.96 14.99
C LYS A 28 -6.11 -5.32 13.87
N ARG A 29 -5.23 -4.37 14.19
CA ARG A 29 -4.43 -3.66 13.17
C ARG A 29 -3.60 -4.58 12.27
N PRO A 30 -2.89 -5.61 12.77
CA PRO A 30 -2.19 -6.56 11.89
C PRO A 30 -3.14 -7.37 10.99
N VAL A 31 -4.38 -7.61 11.44
CA VAL A 31 -5.40 -8.32 10.67
C VAL A 31 -5.86 -7.45 9.49
N LEU A 32 -6.15 -6.17 9.71
CA LEU A 32 -6.53 -5.24 8.65
C LEU A 32 -5.45 -5.07 7.59
N VAL A 33 -4.18 -4.98 7.99
CA VAL A 33 -3.02 -4.97 7.06
C VAL A 33 -3.02 -6.25 6.22
N ARG A 34 -3.18 -7.42 6.84
CA ARG A 34 -3.22 -8.70 6.12
C ARG A 34 -4.41 -8.78 5.15
N GLU A 35 -5.58 -8.33 5.56
CA GLU A 35 -6.81 -8.38 4.77
C GLU A 35 -6.70 -7.52 3.52
N ALA A 36 -6.19 -6.29 3.63
CA ALA A 36 -5.94 -5.41 2.48
C ALA A 36 -5.02 -6.07 1.45
N LEU A 37 -3.89 -6.64 1.92
CA LEU A 37 -2.95 -7.33 1.04
C LEU A 37 -3.53 -8.59 0.40
N ASN A 38 -4.27 -9.40 1.15
CA ASN A 38 -4.92 -10.61 0.62
C ASN A 38 -5.99 -10.29 -0.42
N ARG A 39 -6.78 -9.22 -0.21
CA ARG A 39 -7.81 -8.79 -1.18
C ARG A 39 -7.19 -8.46 -2.54
N ALA A 40 -6.07 -7.74 -2.55
CA ALA A 40 -5.35 -7.47 -3.79
C ALA A 40 -4.71 -8.73 -4.37
N ALA A 41 -3.95 -9.49 -3.56
CA ALA A 41 -3.21 -10.66 -4.03
C ALA A 41 -4.10 -11.83 -4.52
N GLY A 42 -5.34 -11.92 -4.01
CA GLY A 42 -6.29 -12.97 -4.32
C GLY A 42 -7.35 -12.62 -5.37
N GLU A 43 -7.27 -11.44 -6.00
CA GLU A 43 -8.20 -11.05 -7.07
C GLU A 43 -7.81 -11.72 -8.40
N ASP A 44 -8.61 -12.68 -8.83
CA ASP A 44 -8.40 -13.46 -10.05
C ASP A 44 -8.94 -12.77 -11.33
N GLY A 45 -9.75 -11.72 -11.16
CA GLY A 45 -10.39 -10.96 -12.23
C GLY A 45 -9.70 -9.64 -12.56
N TYR A 46 -10.48 -8.57 -12.76
CA TYR A 46 -9.93 -7.23 -12.92
C TYR A 46 -9.84 -6.56 -11.54
N LEU A 47 -8.64 -6.12 -11.16
CA LEU A 47 -8.41 -5.53 -9.86
C LEU A 47 -8.87 -4.07 -9.81
N ASN A 48 -9.88 -3.79 -8.99
CA ASN A 48 -10.37 -2.43 -8.77
C ASN A 48 -9.31 -1.55 -8.09
N ALA A 49 -9.28 -0.27 -8.48
CA ALA A 49 -8.28 0.68 -8.00
C ALA A 49 -8.36 0.90 -6.49
N ASP A 50 -9.56 0.84 -5.92
CA ASP A 50 -9.75 1.02 -4.49
C ASP A 50 -9.05 -0.09 -3.68
N ILE A 51 -9.16 -1.34 -4.13
CA ILE A 51 -8.47 -2.48 -3.50
C ILE A 51 -6.95 -2.32 -3.62
N ALA A 52 -6.47 -1.86 -4.77
CA ALA A 52 -5.05 -1.59 -4.99
C ALA A 52 -4.53 -0.47 -4.06
N CYS A 53 -5.28 0.63 -3.90
CA CYS A 53 -4.90 1.73 -3.03
C CYS A 53 -4.75 1.29 -1.56
N GLU A 54 -5.72 0.55 -1.01
CA GLU A 54 -5.63 -0.01 0.35
C GLU A 54 -4.39 -0.91 0.50
N ALA A 55 -4.16 -1.79 -0.49
CA ALA A 55 -3.04 -2.72 -0.46
C ALA A 55 -1.67 -2.03 -0.60
N ILE A 56 -1.56 -0.95 -1.38
CA ILE A 56 -0.32 -0.14 -1.47
C ILE A 56 -0.03 0.54 -0.13
N ALA A 57 -1.05 1.12 0.52
CA ALA A 57 -0.90 1.71 1.85
C ALA A 57 -0.46 0.66 2.89
N ALA A 58 -1.11 -0.51 2.89
CA ALA A 58 -0.73 -1.64 3.74
C ALA A 58 0.71 -2.12 3.47
N ALA A 59 1.10 -2.25 2.20
CA ALA A 59 2.45 -2.66 1.82
C ALA A 59 3.51 -1.63 2.24
N ALA A 60 3.20 -0.33 2.19
CA ALA A 60 4.07 0.72 2.69
C ALA A 60 4.29 0.64 4.20
N ILE A 61 3.26 0.29 4.97
CA ILE A 61 3.37 0.03 6.42
C ILE A 61 4.27 -1.17 6.71
N VAL A 62 4.13 -2.26 5.95
CA VAL A 62 5.01 -3.43 6.08
C VAL A 62 6.46 -3.06 5.73
N ALA A 63 6.67 -2.36 4.62
CA ALA A 63 7.98 -1.96 4.11
C ALA A 63 8.72 -1.02 5.09
N ALA A 64 8.01 -0.07 5.70
CA ALA A 64 8.57 0.84 6.70
C ALA A 64 9.12 0.12 7.94
N GLN A 65 8.66 -1.11 8.20
CA GLN A 65 9.12 -1.93 9.32
C GLN A 65 10.24 -2.91 8.95
N GLN A 66 10.61 -3.04 7.67
CA GLN A 66 11.71 -3.88 7.21
C GLN A 66 13.08 -3.21 7.38
N PRO A 67 14.19 -3.98 7.42
CA PRO A 67 15.53 -3.41 7.32
C PRO A 67 15.68 -2.51 6.08
N GLY A 68 16.14 -1.27 6.27
CA GLY A 68 16.26 -0.28 5.19
C GLY A 68 14.95 0.44 4.82
N GLY A 69 13.84 0.05 5.45
CA GLY A 69 12.57 0.78 5.39
C GLY A 69 12.71 2.22 5.89
N GLN A 70 12.06 3.14 5.20
CA GLN A 70 12.01 4.54 5.62
C GLN A 70 10.83 4.78 6.57
N PRO A 71 10.96 5.67 7.55
CA PRO A 71 9.84 6.08 8.38
C PRO A 71 8.70 6.64 7.52
N ILE A 72 7.46 6.37 7.92
CA ILE A 72 6.29 6.98 7.29
C ILE A 72 6.19 8.42 7.77
N THR A 73 6.05 9.34 6.82
CA THR A 73 5.97 10.79 7.10
C THR A 73 4.73 11.45 6.49
N SER A 74 3.87 10.68 5.81
CA SER A 74 2.67 11.24 5.18
C SER A 74 1.66 11.65 6.25
N PRO A 75 1.08 12.87 6.18
CA PRO A 75 0.02 13.30 7.11
C PRO A 75 -1.29 12.51 6.92
N TYR A 76 -1.38 11.68 5.88
CA TYR A 76 -2.52 10.83 5.58
C TYR A 76 -2.33 9.37 6.02
N ALA A 77 -1.19 9.06 6.64
CA ALA A 77 -0.96 7.77 7.27
C ALA A 77 -1.56 7.73 8.69
N PRO A 78 -1.74 6.54 9.30
CA PRO A 78 -2.28 6.42 10.65
C PRO A 78 -1.44 7.20 11.68
N ASP A 79 -2.09 7.97 12.56
CA ASP A 79 -1.42 8.86 13.51
C ASP A 79 -0.47 8.10 14.43
N PHE A 80 -0.83 6.89 14.85
CA PHE A 80 0.04 6.11 15.72
C PHE A 80 1.40 5.80 15.09
N LEU A 81 1.50 5.66 13.76
CA LEU A 81 2.77 5.42 13.06
C LEU A 81 3.61 6.69 12.98
N LEU A 82 2.97 7.85 12.78
CA LEU A 82 3.63 9.15 12.79
C LEU A 82 4.21 9.49 14.18
N ASN A 83 3.57 8.99 15.22
CA ASN A 83 4.02 9.13 16.61
C ASN A 83 5.04 8.07 17.06
N GLY A 84 5.65 7.34 16.12
CA GLY A 84 6.69 6.34 16.40
C GLY A 84 6.15 4.98 16.86
N GLY A 85 4.83 4.77 16.82
CA GLY A 85 4.21 3.48 17.04
C GLY A 85 4.60 2.46 15.97
N ARG A 86 4.47 1.18 16.31
CA ARG A 86 4.78 0.06 15.42
C ARG A 86 3.69 -0.99 15.52
N LEU A 87 3.52 -1.75 14.45
CA LEU A 87 2.66 -2.93 14.45
C LEU A 87 3.50 -4.18 14.66
N ASP A 88 3.01 -5.11 15.47
CA ASP A 88 3.53 -6.47 15.54
C ASP A 88 3.06 -7.23 14.30
N LEU A 89 3.88 -7.18 13.24
CA LEU A 89 3.58 -7.74 11.93
C LEU A 89 4.28 -9.10 11.77
N PRO A 90 3.54 -10.18 11.48
CA PRO A 90 4.14 -11.47 11.12
C PRO A 90 5.07 -11.36 9.89
N ASP A 91 6.19 -12.08 9.92
CA ASP A 91 7.23 -12.05 8.86
C ASP A 91 6.69 -12.39 7.47
N ASP A 92 5.64 -13.22 7.38
CA ASP A 92 5.03 -13.61 6.11
C ASP A 92 4.30 -12.45 5.41
N LEU A 93 4.02 -11.34 6.11
CA LEU A 93 3.41 -10.17 5.52
C LEU A 93 4.31 -9.47 4.49
N ALA A 94 5.64 -9.57 4.61
CA ALA A 94 6.53 -9.02 3.58
C ALA A 94 6.34 -9.76 2.24
N VAL A 95 6.28 -11.10 2.30
CA VAL A 95 6.03 -11.96 1.12
C VAL A 95 4.64 -11.69 0.55
N LEU A 96 3.63 -11.56 1.40
CA LEU A 96 2.27 -11.25 0.97
C LEU A 96 2.17 -9.85 0.33
N ALA A 97 2.87 -8.85 0.89
CA ALA A 97 2.92 -7.51 0.35
C ALA A 97 3.53 -7.48 -1.06
N VAL A 98 4.63 -8.21 -1.29
CA VAL A 98 5.22 -8.34 -2.63
C VAL A 98 4.21 -8.94 -3.61
N ARG A 99 3.50 -10.01 -3.24
CA ARG A 99 2.47 -10.62 -4.09
C ARG A 99 1.34 -9.65 -4.44
N ALA A 100 0.89 -8.85 -3.46
CA ALA A 100 -0.12 -7.83 -3.69
C ALA A 100 0.38 -6.76 -4.67
N LEU A 101 1.59 -6.24 -4.47
CA LEU A 101 2.19 -5.23 -5.35
C LEU A 101 2.42 -5.76 -6.77
N ASP A 102 2.88 -7.00 -6.92
CA ASP A 102 3.02 -7.66 -8.23
C ASP A 102 1.66 -7.76 -8.95
N ARG A 103 0.60 -8.13 -8.21
CA ARG A 103 -0.76 -8.22 -8.74
C ARG A 103 -1.32 -6.86 -9.13
N ILE A 104 -1.03 -5.80 -8.38
CA ILE A 104 -1.42 -4.42 -8.68
C ILE A 104 -0.71 -3.90 -9.93
N MET A 105 0.52 -4.33 -10.19
CA MET A 105 1.31 -3.95 -11.36
C MET A 105 1.04 -4.81 -12.61
N ALA A 106 0.17 -5.82 -12.50
CA ALA A 106 -0.27 -6.64 -13.63
C ALA A 106 -1.23 -5.88 -14.57
N ALA A 107 -1.40 -6.38 -15.79
CA ALA A 107 -2.16 -5.67 -16.85
C ALA A 107 -3.67 -5.58 -16.56
N ASP A 108 -4.21 -6.44 -15.71
CA ASP A 108 -5.59 -6.53 -15.28
C ASP A 108 -5.81 -5.79 -13.95
N SER A 109 -5.38 -4.52 -13.90
CA SER A 109 -5.44 -3.66 -12.72
C SER A 109 -5.86 -2.25 -13.09
N GLU A 110 -6.99 -1.80 -12.55
CA GLU A 110 -7.54 -0.46 -12.78
C GLU A 110 -6.58 0.61 -12.29
N TRP A 111 -5.93 0.42 -11.14
CA TRP A 111 -4.95 1.36 -10.62
C TRP A 111 -3.80 1.56 -11.61
N ARG A 112 -3.31 0.47 -12.21
CA ARG A 112 -2.23 0.53 -13.20
C ARG A 112 -2.68 1.27 -14.45
N ASP A 113 -3.87 0.97 -14.95
CA ASP A 113 -4.43 1.60 -16.15
C ASP A 113 -4.61 3.11 -15.94
N LEU A 114 -5.18 3.52 -14.80
CA LEU A 114 -5.35 4.94 -14.44
C LEU A 114 -4.02 5.70 -14.40
N TRP A 115 -2.99 5.13 -13.77
CA TRP A 115 -1.68 5.77 -13.69
C TRP A 115 -0.87 5.69 -14.99
N GLN A 116 -1.16 4.72 -15.86
CA GLN A 116 -0.55 4.66 -17.19
C GLN A 116 -1.13 5.73 -18.12
N ASP A 117 -2.45 5.92 -18.10
CA ASP A 117 -3.14 6.86 -18.99
C ASP A 117 -2.90 8.33 -18.61
N THR A 118 -2.60 8.59 -17.34
CA THR A 118 -2.35 9.96 -16.85
C THR A 118 -0.95 10.48 -17.19
N ASN A 119 -0.04 9.66 -17.73
CA ASN A 119 1.35 10.06 -17.89
C ASN A 119 1.92 9.74 -19.29
N ALA A 120 2.09 10.78 -20.11
CA ALA A 120 2.58 10.67 -21.48
C ALA A 120 4.12 10.68 -21.62
N GLY A 121 4.86 10.55 -20.51
CA GLY A 121 6.33 10.57 -20.46
C GLY A 121 6.95 9.26 -19.96
N ASP A 122 8.29 9.14 -20.06
CA ASP A 122 9.04 7.92 -19.71
C ASP A 122 9.07 7.59 -18.20
N VAL A 123 8.68 8.53 -17.33
CA VAL A 123 8.77 8.41 -15.87
C VAL A 123 7.38 8.39 -15.26
N ASN A 124 7.04 7.35 -14.48
CA ASN A 124 5.76 7.25 -13.77
C ASN A 124 5.98 7.18 -12.26
N PRO A 125 5.81 8.30 -11.53
CA PRO A 125 6.06 8.37 -10.10
C PRO A 125 5.28 7.34 -9.27
N ALA A 126 4.02 7.07 -9.62
CA ALA A 126 3.21 6.07 -8.92
C ALA A 126 3.79 4.66 -9.10
N PHE A 127 4.22 4.31 -10.31
CA PHE A 127 4.87 3.02 -10.57
C PHE A 127 6.22 2.93 -9.86
N ASP A 128 6.96 4.02 -9.79
CA ASP A 128 8.25 4.07 -9.11
C ASP A 128 8.10 3.93 -7.60
N THR A 129 7.05 4.50 -7.00
CA THR A 129 6.64 4.26 -5.61
C THR A 129 6.43 2.77 -5.36
N VAL A 130 5.57 2.11 -6.14
CA VAL A 130 5.27 0.67 -5.98
C VAL A 130 6.55 -0.19 -6.14
N ARG A 131 7.36 0.08 -7.16
CA ARG A 131 8.64 -0.61 -7.35
C ARG A 131 9.62 -0.38 -6.20
N GLY A 132 9.62 0.82 -5.62
CA GLY A 132 10.41 1.16 -4.44
C GLY A 132 10.03 0.29 -3.24
N LEU A 133 8.73 0.17 -2.96
CA LEU A 133 8.21 -0.70 -1.92
C LEU A 133 8.62 -2.16 -2.13
N SER A 134 8.42 -2.71 -3.34
CA SER A 134 8.80 -4.09 -3.64
C SER A 134 10.29 -4.34 -3.39
N ARG A 135 11.18 -3.41 -3.77
CA ARG A 135 12.62 -3.56 -3.49
C ARG A 135 12.92 -3.66 -2.00
N VAL A 136 12.33 -2.80 -1.18
CA VAL A 136 12.51 -2.83 0.28
C VAL A 136 11.99 -4.14 0.89
N LEU A 137 10.84 -4.62 0.42
CA LEU A 137 10.22 -5.85 0.92
C LEU A 137 10.97 -7.14 0.53
N THR A 138 11.86 -7.07 -0.48
CA THR A 138 12.66 -8.20 -0.95
C THR A 138 14.15 -8.14 -0.58
N ALA A 139 14.57 -7.10 0.15
CA ALA A 139 15.96 -6.87 0.55
C ALA A 139 16.38 -7.75 1.73
#